data_AF-A0A3A8ZY45-F1
#
_entry.id   AF-A0A3A8ZY45-F1
#
_cell.length_a   1.000
_cell.length_b   1.000
_cell.length_c   1.000
_cell.angle_alpha   90.00
_cell.angle_beta   90.00
_cell.angle_gamma   90.00
#
_symmetry.space_group_name_H-M   'P 1'
#
loop_
_entity.id
_entity.type
_entity.pdbx_description
1 polymer ?
#
loop_
_entity_poly.entity_id
_entity_poly.type
_entity_poly.pdbx_seq_one_letter_code
_entity_poly.pdbx_strand_id
1 'polypeptide(L)'
;MRERCGMKLAVYGAQGYALSAFEAIKTLYPKREITCFLVTKMNGNAPALGGIPVRELSTYAQGLSVEEKRETEVLIATPEQVQPDIEETLENYGFRHHRRLTFARHAELMKLFHVRLGRFLPLSALPVGCRMPFVRMYMAKSHVDKPLRNNGSLPDYVFPIQAGAACCDGRVADLTDNTGEHISDRNGNYCELTALYWIWKNKMDTGGCADGEEGQYYGLCQYRRGFDLAEDDLLRLSDNDVDAVLPYPLPYEPDIHAHHERYIKEADWQALLQALSELQPTYAEAFPEILGQRYLYNYNVILAKKRVLREYCEWLFPILRRTEELSAPKGSERSDRYLGYMGETLETLYFMKNAGRLNVVHGACRLRV
;
A
#
# COMPACT_ATOMS: atom_id res chain seq x y z
N MET A 1 26.44 9.27 -38.53
CA MET A 1 25.87 9.68 -37.23
C MET A 1 26.35 8.68 -36.20
N ARG A 2 27.17 9.09 -35.21
CA ARG A 2 27.60 8.18 -34.14
C ARG A 2 26.36 7.78 -33.34
N GLU A 3 26.07 6.48 -33.25
CA GLU A 3 25.19 5.95 -32.21
C GLU A 3 25.75 6.43 -30.87
N ARG A 4 25.07 7.38 -30.23
CA ARG A 4 25.34 7.64 -28.81
C ARG A 4 24.97 6.34 -28.10
N CYS A 5 25.97 5.60 -27.64
CA CYS A 5 25.80 4.57 -26.63
C CYS A 5 24.86 5.16 -25.57
N GLY A 6 23.64 4.62 -25.46
CA GLY A 6 22.61 5.20 -24.61
C GLY A 6 23.15 5.27 -23.18
N MET A 7 23.05 6.43 -22.52
CA MET A 7 23.44 6.56 -21.12
C MET A 7 22.78 5.43 -20.30
N LYS A 8 23.60 4.67 -19.57
CA LYS A 8 23.15 3.52 -18.76
C LYS A 8 22.29 4.05 -17.62
N LEU A 9 21.06 3.55 -17.48
CA LEU A 9 20.19 3.87 -16.36
C LEU A 9 20.27 2.76 -15.31
N ALA A 10 20.60 3.12 -14.09
CA ALA A 10 20.44 2.27 -12.92
C ALA A 10 19.27 2.78 -12.07
N VAL A 11 18.60 1.87 -11.36
CA VAL A 11 17.53 2.22 -10.41
C VAL A 11 18.01 1.95 -8.99
N TYR A 12 17.99 2.95 -8.12
CA TYR A 12 18.31 2.75 -6.70
C TYR A 12 17.06 2.30 -5.93
N GLY A 13 17.19 1.20 -5.19
CA GLY A 13 16.09 0.47 -4.56
C GLY A 13 15.87 -0.88 -5.23
N ALA A 14 15.44 -1.90 -4.47
CA ALA A 14 15.23 -3.27 -4.98
C ALA A 14 14.03 -3.95 -4.33
N GLN A 15 12.95 -3.19 -4.12
CA GLN A 15 11.68 -3.67 -3.56
C GLN A 15 10.51 -3.21 -4.43
N GLY A 16 9.26 -3.49 -4.02
CA GLY A 16 8.05 -3.24 -4.83
C GLY A 16 7.96 -1.82 -5.44
N TYR A 17 8.38 -0.78 -4.72
CA TYR A 17 8.40 0.59 -5.25
C TYR A 17 9.38 0.74 -6.45
N ALA A 18 10.60 0.21 -6.32
CA ALA A 18 11.59 0.22 -7.40
C ALA A 18 11.19 -0.71 -8.56
N LEU A 19 10.62 -1.88 -8.25
CA LEU A 19 10.08 -2.81 -9.25
C LEU A 19 8.96 -2.13 -10.06
N SER A 20 8.02 -1.44 -9.40
CA SER A 20 6.94 -0.72 -10.08
C SER A 20 7.48 0.34 -11.05
N ALA A 21 8.49 1.12 -10.62
CA ALA A 21 9.12 2.12 -11.47
C ALA A 21 9.84 1.48 -12.66
N PHE A 22 10.57 0.38 -12.44
CA PHE A 22 11.23 -0.37 -13.50
C PHE A 22 10.24 -0.90 -14.54
N GLU A 23 9.16 -1.56 -14.10
CA GLU A 23 8.14 -2.10 -15.00
C GLU A 23 7.47 -0.99 -15.80
N ALA A 24 7.12 0.11 -15.15
CA ALA A 24 6.52 1.25 -15.82
C ALA A 24 7.43 1.85 -16.89
N ILE A 25 8.73 2.05 -16.59
CA ILE A 25 9.69 2.57 -17.58
C ILE A 25 9.87 1.58 -18.73
N LYS A 26 10.03 0.29 -18.44
CA LYS A 26 10.18 -0.76 -19.45
C LYS A 26 8.96 -0.85 -20.37
N THR A 27 7.75 -0.70 -19.82
CA THR A 27 6.50 -0.77 -20.59
C THR A 27 6.21 0.51 -21.37
N LEU A 28 6.43 1.68 -20.79
CA LEU A 28 6.09 2.96 -21.41
C LEU A 28 7.17 3.48 -22.34
N TYR A 29 8.44 3.17 -22.05
CA TYR A 29 9.59 3.67 -22.80
C TYR A 29 10.72 2.63 -22.91
N PRO A 30 10.49 1.50 -23.62
CA PRO A 30 11.42 0.36 -23.69
C PRO A 30 12.78 0.70 -24.31
N LYS A 31 12.91 1.84 -25.01
CA LYS A 31 14.18 2.32 -25.57
C LYS A 31 15.19 2.73 -24.49
N ARG A 32 14.73 2.98 -23.26
CA ARG A 32 15.61 3.30 -22.13
C ARG A 32 15.94 2.02 -21.37
N GLU A 33 17.13 1.51 -21.62
CA GLU A 33 17.62 0.30 -20.96
C GLU A 33 17.96 0.59 -19.49
N ILE A 34 17.45 -0.26 -18.59
CA ILE A 34 17.82 -0.28 -17.17
C ILE A 34 18.77 -1.45 -16.95
N THR A 35 20.00 -1.16 -16.54
CA THR A 35 21.08 -2.17 -16.50
C THR A 35 21.15 -2.94 -15.19
N CYS A 36 20.74 -2.33 -14.08
CA CYS A 36 20.73 -2.94 -12.75
C CYS A 36 19.87 -2.15 -11.77
N PHE A 37 19.55 -2.82 -10.66
CA PHE A 37 19.15 -2.17 -9.42
C PHE A 37 20.37 -1.96 -8.52
N LEU A 38 20.39 -0.86 -7.78
CA LEU A 38 21.42 -0.51 -6.81
C LEU A 38 20.82 -0.51 -5.40
N VAL A 39 21.56 -1.07 -4.46
CA VAL A 39 21.21 -1.05 -3.03
C VAL A 39 22.43 -0.67 -2.19
N THR A 40 22.21 -0.11 -1.01
CA THR A 40 23.31 0.18 -0.08
C THR A 40 24.00 -1.09 0.41
N LYS A 41 23.20 -2.13 0.67
CA LYS A 41 23.64 -3.47 1.11
C LYS A 41 22.74 -4.53 0.50
N MET A 42 23.30 -5.71 0.22
CA MET A 42 22.51 -6.83 -0.30
C MET A 42 21.57 -7.48 0.74
N ASN A 43 21.77 -7.23 2.04
CA ASN A 43 21.00 -7.88 3.11
C ASN A 43 19.49 -7.73 2.91
N GLY A 44 18.79 -8.85 2.71
CA GLY A 44 17.34 -8.91 2.53
C GLY A 44 16.84 -8.53 1.13
N ASN A 45 17.73 -8.34 0.15
CA ASN A 45 17.38 -8.14 -1.25
C ASN A 45 17.71 -9.39 -2.07
N ALA A 46 16.85 -9.73 -3.02
CA ALA A 46 17.12 -10.79 -3.99
C ALA A 46 18.30 -10.40 -4.90
N PRO A 47 19.06 -11.37 -5.45
CA PRO A 47 20.18 -11.09 -6.36
C PRO A 47 19.72 -10.52 -7.72
N ALA A 48 18.45 -10.68 -8.05
CA ALA A 48 17.82 -10.14 -9.26
C ALA A 48 16.38 -9.70 -8.96
N LEU A 49 15.88 -8.76 -9.75
CA LEU A 49 14.53 -8.21 -9.69
C LEU A 49 14.13 -7.83 -11.12
N GLY A 50 12.92 -8.16 -11.58
CA GLY A 50 12.49 -7.85 -12.95
C GLY A 50 13.33 -8.53 -14.05
N GLY A 51 14.05 -9.60 -13.70
CA GLY A 51 15.02 -10.27 -14.58
C GLY A 51 16.36 -9.53 -14.76
N ILE A 52 16.63 -8.47 -14.00
CA ILE A 52 17.89 -7.72 -14.04
C ILE A 52 18.63 -7.78 -12.68
N PRO A 53 19.97 -7.66 -12.66
CA PRO A 53 20.74 -7.86 -11.43
C PRO A 53 20.54 -6.74 -10.41
N VAL A 54 20.47 -7.13 -9.13
CA VAL A 54 20.57 -6.22 -7.98
C VAL A 54 22.02 -6.21 -7.51
N ARG A 55 22.61 -5.03 -7.37
CA ARG A 55 24.02 -4.86 -7.01
C ARG A 55 24.19 -3.94 -5.81
N GLU A 56 25.13 -4.29 -4.94
CA GLU A 56 25.58 -3.37 -3.92
C GLU A 56 26.31 -2.18 -4.56
N LEU A 57 25.96 -0.96 -4.16
CA LEU A 57 26.54 0.26 -4.72
C LEU A 57 28.06 0.27 -4.61
N SER A 58 28.60 -0.20 -3.47
CA SER A 58 30.03 -0.23 -3.19
C SER A 58 30.79 -1.05 -4.25
N THR A 59 30.36 -2.30 -4.48
CA THR A 59 30.93 -3.22 -5.46
C THR A 59 30.71 -2.74 -6.89
N TYR A 60 29.52 -2.22 -7.19
CA TYR A 60 29.22 -1.66 -8.51
C TYR A 60 30.14 -0.48 -8.83
N ALA A 61 30.34 0.44 -7.88
CA ALA A 61 31.21 1.59 -8.03
C ALA A 61 32.69 1.22 -8.17
N GLN A 62 33.16 0.14 -7.53
CA GLN A 62 34.55 -0.32 -7.68
C GLN A 62 34.85 -0.85 -9.08
N GLY A 63 33.83 -1.41 -9.76
CA GLY A 63 33.96 -1.96 -11.11
C GLY A 63 33.88 -0.95 -12.25
N LEU A 64 33.79 0.36 -11.96
CA LEU A 64 33.59 1.42 -12.94
C LEU A 64 34.72 2.46 -12.89
N SER A 65 35.11 2.95 -14.07
CA SER A 65 35.97 4.13 -14.24
C SER A 65 35.29 5.41 -13.75
N VAL A 66 36.06 6.49 -13.59
CA VAL A 66 35.51 7.81 -13.21
C VAL A 66 34.55 8.33 -14.28
N GLU A 67 34.88 8.10 -15.54
CA GLU A 67 34.07 8.48 -16.70
C GLU A 67 32.75 7.70 -16.72
N GLU A 68 32.78 6.38 -16.53
CA GLU A 68 31.57 5.57 -16.50
C GLU A 68 30.63 5.93 -15.34
N LYS A 69 31.17 6.29 -14.17
CA LYS A 69 30.37 6.80 -13.05
C LYS A 69 29.68 8.12 -13.39
N ARG A 70 30.36 8.99 -14.15
CA ARG A 70 29.80 10.26 -14.65
C ARG A 70 28.80 10.05 -15.78
N GLU A 71 28.86 8.96 -16.52
CA GLU A 71 27.89 8.68 -17.60
C GLU A 71 26.71 7.82 -17.13
N THR A 72 26.78 7.26 -15.92
CA THR A 72 25.70 6.46 -15.34
C THR A 72 24.63 7.36 -14.74
N GLU A 73 23.41 7.25 -15.25
CA GLU A 73 22.25 7.86 -14.62
C GLU A 73 21.68 6.96 -13.53
N VAL A 74 21.27 7.57 -12.42
CA VAL A 74 20.65 6.84 -11.30
C VAL A 74 19.28 7.41 -10.97
N LEU A 75 18.23 6.64 -11.21
CA LEU A 75 16.88 6.98 -10.73
C LEU A 75 16.71 6.46 -9.30
N ILE A 76 16.48 7.35 -8.34
CA ILE A 76 16.28 6.97 -6.94
C ILE A 76 14.81 6.61 -6.72
N ALA A 77 14.49 5.31 -6.74
CA ALA A 77 13.14 4.77 -6.60
C ALA A 77 12.95 4.13 -5.21
N THR A 78 13.04 4.97 -4.19
CA THR A 78 12.84 4.62 -2.78
C THR A 78 11.86 5.61 -2.13
N PRO A 79 11.34 5.34 -0.90
CA PRO A 79 10.55 6.32 -0.16
C PRO A 79 11.27 7.67 -0.01
N GLU A 80 10.55 8.79 -0.22
CA GLU A 80 11.16 10.12 -0.28
C GLU A 80 11.98 10.50 0.96
N GLN A 81 11.61 10.02 2.14
CA GLN A 81 12.32 10.36 3.38
C GLN A 81 13.78 9.86 3.44
N VAL A 82 14.13 8.83 2.66
CA VAL A 82 15.50 8.28 2.60
C VAL A 82 16.27 8.75 1.36
N GLN A 83 15.62 9.44 0.42
CA GLN A 83 16.28 9.88 -0.81
C GLN A 83 17.44 10.86 -0.59
N PRO A 84 17.39 11.84 0.35
CA PRO A 84 18.53 12.72 0.61
C PRO A 84 19.81 11.97 1.00
N ASP A 85 19.70 10.98 1.91
CA ASP A 85 20.85 10.19 2.36
C ASP A 85 21.42 9.32 1.22
N ILE A 86 20.54 8.85 0.32
CA ILE A 86 20.94 8.09 -0.87
C ILE A 86 21.69 8.97 -1.86
N GLU A 87 21.27 10.23 -2.06
CA GLU A 87 21.98 11.18 -2.92
C GLU A 87 23.39 11.45 -2.41
N GLU A 88 23.52 11.75 -1.12
CA GLU A 88 24.83 11.94 -0.49
C GLU A 88 25.72 10.70 -0.68
N THR A 89 25.14 9.51 -0.48
CA THR A 89 25.85 8.25 -0.71
C THR A 89 26.31 8.11 -2.16
N LEU A 90 25.43 8.34 -3.14
CA LEU A 90 25.75 8.25 -4.57
C LEU A 90 26.87 9.24 -4.96
N GLU A 91 26.81 10.45 -4.43
CA GLU A 91 27.81 11.49 -4.64
C GLU A 91 29.19 11.14 -4.09
N ASN A 92 29.22 10.52 -2.89
CA ASN A 92 30.45 10.00 -2.28
C ASN A 92 31.10 8.89 -3.12
N TYR A 93 30.30 8.11 -3.86
CA TYR A 93 30.80 7.11 -4.82
C TYR A 93 31.11 7.66 -6.22
N GLY A 94 30.86 8.95 -6.47
CA GLY A 94 31.19 9.64 -7.72
C GLY A 94 30.07 9.69 -8.77
N PHE A 95 28.85 9.24 -8.43
CA PHE A 95 27.68 9.34 -9.31
C PHE A 95 27.05 10.72 -9.19
N ARG A 96 27.05 11.51 -10.27
CA ARG A 96 26.54 12.89 -10.28
C ARG A 96 25.22 13.07 -11.05
N HIS A 97 24.83 12.07 -11.85
CA HIS A 97 23.60 12.11 -12.65
C HIS A 97 22.48 11.32 -11.98
N HIS A 98 22.22 11.62 -10.70
CA HIS A 98 21.12 11.03 -9.96
C HIS A 98 19.87 11.91 -10.01
N ARG A 99 18.69 11.29 -9.96
CA ARG A 99 17.38 11.98 -9.94
C ARG A 99 16.43 11.28 -9.00
N ARG A 100 15.80 12.04 -8.10
CA ARG A 100 14.71 11.59 -7.23
C ARG A 100 13.48 11.18 -8.03
N LEU A 101 12.98 9.96 -7.81
CA LEU A 101 11.61 9.62 -8.18
C LEU A 101 10.69 10.12 -7.06
N THR A 102 10.28 11.38 -7.17
CA THR A 102 9.35 12.00 -6.21
C THR A 102 7.98 11.33 -6.27
N PHE A 103 7.16 11.51 -5.23
CA PHE A 103 5.81 10.99 -5.15
C PHE A 103 4.98 11.43 -6.35
N ALA A 104 5.01 12.73 -6.70
CA ALA A 104 4.27 13.25 -7.85
C ALA A 104 4.70 12.58 -9.18
N ARG A 105 6.00 12.33 -9.34
CA ARG A 105 6.53 11.65 -10.54
C ARG A 105 6.17 10.15 -10.54
N HIS A 106 6.20 9.48 -9.40
CA HIS A 106 5.79 8.09 -9.27
C HIS A 106 4.29 7.93 -9.51
N ALA A 107 3.46 8.78 -8.92
CA ALA A 107 2.01 8.80 -9.12
C ALA A 107 1.64 8.94 -10.60
N GLU A 108 2.25 9.89 -11.31
CA GLU A 108 2.03 10.09 -12.74
C GLU A 108 2.50 8.87 -13.56
N LEU A 109 3.67 8.32 -13.21
CA LEU A 109 4.22 7.15 -13.88
C LEU A 109 3.31 5.92 -13.72
N MET A 110 2.81 5.67 -12.50
CA MET A 110 1.90 4.55 -12.23
C MET A 110 0.56 4.74 -12.95
N LYS A 111 0.02 5.96 -12.98
CA LYS A 111 -1.19 6.28 -13.74
C LYS A 111 -1.04 5.89 -15.21
N LEU A 112 0.02 6.36 -15.86
CA LEU A 112 0.28 6.05 -17.27
C LEU A 112 0.52 4.55 -17.50
N PHE A 113 1.26 3.90 -16.59
CA PHE A 113 1.57 2.48 -16.66
C PHE A 113 0.30 1.62 -16.60
N HIS A 114 -0.56 1.87 -15.62
CA HIS A 114 -1.79 1.11 -15.43
C HIS A 114 -2.80 1.34 -16.56
N VAL A 115 -2.92 2.58 -17.06
CA VAL A 115 -3.69 2.86 -18.28
C VAL A 115 -3.14 2.06 -19.47
N ARG A 116 -1.81 2.02 -19.65
CA ARG A 116 -1.18 1.28 -20.75
C ARG A 116 -1.42 -0.23 -20.67
N LEU A 117 -1.49 -0.78 -19.46
CA LEU A 117 -1.79 -2.18 -19.20
C LEU A 117 -3.29 -2.53 -19.29
N GLY A 118 -4.18 -1.53 -19.27
CA GLY A 118 -5.62 -1.76 -19.22
C GLY A 118 -6.08 -2.42 -17.91
N ARG A 119 -5.38 -2.18 -16.81
CA ARG A 119 -5.70 -2.74 -15.47
C ARG A 119 -5.50 -1.65 -14.42
N PHE A 120 -6.25 -1.75 -13.31
CA PHE A 120 -6.19 -0.80 -12.20
C PHE A 120 -6.51 0.65 -12.64
N LEU A 121 -7.77 0.87 -13.06
CA LEU A 121 -8.22 2.10 -13.69
C LEU A 121 -7.99 3.32 -12.77
N PRO A 122 -7.22 4.35 -13.19
CA PRO A 122 -7.05 5.54 -12.38
C PRO A 122 -8.37 6.27 -12.12
N LEU A 123 -8.59 6.73 -10.88
CA LEU A 123 -9.72 7.61 -10.55
C LEU A 123 -9.76 8.82 -11.48
N SER A 124 -8.60 9.44 -11.74
CA SER A 124 -8.46 10.61 -12.63
C SER A 124 -8.81 10.36 -14.10
N ALA A 125 -8.99 9.10 -14.53
CA ALA A 125 -9.46 8.77 -15.87
C ALA A 125 -10.99 8.96 -16.02
N LEU A 126 -11.73 9.06 -14.91
CA LEU A 126 -13.17 9.26 -14.92
C LEU A 126 -13.54 10.73 -15.19
N PRO A 127 -14.68 11.01 -15.86
CA PRO A 127 -15.18 12.36 -16.03
C PRO A 127 -15.53 12.99 -14.66
N VAL A 128 -15.22 14.27 -14.50
CA VAL A 128 -15.57 15.02 -13.29
C VAL A 128 -17.10 15.18 -13.24
N GLY A 129 -17.69 14.74 -12.13
CA GLY A 129 -19.12 14.90 -11.87
C GLY A 129 -19.49 16.31 -11.38
N CYS A 130 -20.75 16.46 -10.99
CA CYS A 130 -21.31 17.68 -10.40
C CYS A 130 -21.84 17.48 -8.97
N ARG A 131 -21.99 16.23 -8.50
CA ARG A 131 -22.46 15.93 -7.15
C ARG A 131 -21.29 15.65 -6.21
N MET A 132 -21.04 16.58 -5.28
CA MET A 132 -20.07 16.37 -4.21
C MET A 132 -20.54 15.26 -3.27
N PRO A 133 -19.82 14.12 -3.15
CA PRO A 133 -20.18 13.07 -2.22
C PRO A 133 -19.91 13.48 -0.77
N PHE A 134 -20.63 12.85 0.15
CA PHE A 134 -20.18 12.79 1.54
C PHE A 134 -19.01 11.80 1.66
N VAL A 135 -17.91 12.25 2.27
CA VAL A 135 -16.69 11.45 2.44
C VAL A 135 -16.16 11.57 3.86
N ARG A 136 -15.86 10.43 4.49
CA ARG A 136 -15.14 10.34 5.77
C ARG A 136 -14.01 9.32 5.69
N MET A 137 -12.80 9.82 5.51
CA MET A 137 -11.57 9.03 5.59
C MET A 137 -11.03 9.06 7.02
N TYR A 138 -10.95 7.92 7.69
CA TYR A 138 -10.39 7.82 9.03
C TYR A 138 -8.88 7.56 8.95
N MET A 139 -8.08 8.44 9.54
CA MET A 139 -6.63 8.32 9.58
C MET A 139 -6.21 7.67 10.89
N ALA A 140 -5.81 6.41 10.84
CA ALA A 140 -5.27 5.69 11.99
C ALA A 140 -3.95 6.32 12.45
N LYS A 141 -3.94 6.75 13.72
CA LYS A 141 -2.78 7.27 14.45
C LYS A 141 -2.49 6.39 15.66
N SER A 142 -1.24 6.32 16.06
CA SER A 142 -0.80 5.63 17.26
C SER A 142 0.10 6.53 18.12
N HIS A 143 0.10 6.27 19.43
CA HIS A 143 1.01 6.95 20.36
C HIS A 143 2.49 6.67 20.10
N VAL A 144 2.82 5.63 19.33
CA VAL A 144 4.20 5.32 18.90
C VAL A 144 4.56 5.89 17.53
N ASP A 145 3.66 6.66 16.90
CA ASP A 145 3.95 7.28 15.61
C ASP A 145 5.10 8.28 15.72
N LYS A 146 6.02 8.20 14.77
CA LYS A 146 7.10 9.21 14.67
C LYS A 146 6.51 10.52 14.16
N PRO A 147 6.93 11.68 14.70
CA PRO A 147 6.50 12.99 14.20
C PRO A 147 6.69 13.11 12.68
N LEU A 148 5.73 13.74 12.02
CA LEU A 148 5.86 14.15 10.61
C LEU A 148 6.68 15.44 10.56
N ARG A 149 7.52 15.61 9.53
CA ARG A 149 8.26 16.86 9.32
C ARG A 149 7.33 17.98 8.85
N ASN A 150 6.31 17.62 8.07
CA ASN A 150 5.31 18.56 7.56
C ASN A 150 3.96 18.33 8.24
N ASN A 151 3.59 19.22 9.17
CA ASN A 151 2.27 19.25 9.82
C ASN A 151 1.31 20.19 9.08
N GLY A 152 1.09 19.94 7.79
CA GLY A 152 0.04 20.65 7.05
C GLY A 152 -1.35 20.35 7.62
N SER A 153 -2.32 21.23 7.36
CA SER A 153 -3.72 20.96 7.68
C SER A 153 -4.18 19.69 6.97
N LEU A 154 -4.95 18.86 7.68
CA LEU A 154 -5.60 17.72 7.07
C LEU A 154 -6.74 18.21 6.17
N PRO A 155 -7.04 17.54 5.04
CA PRO A 155 -8.25 17.80 4.29
C PRO A 155 -9.49 17.59 5.17
N ASP A 156 -10.56 18.35 4.92
CA ASP A 156 -11.79 18.32 5.74
C ASP A 156 -12.48 16.95 5.77
N TYR A 157 -12.25 16.12 4.75
CA TYR A 157 -12.78 14.76 4.69
C TYR A 157 -11.95 13.75 5.52
N VAL A 158 -10.81 14.16 6.11
CA VAL A 158 -9.88 13.28 6.83
C VAL A 158 -10.01 13.49 8.34
N PHE A 159 -10.37 12.43 9.06
CA PHE A 159 -10.62 12.43 10.50
C PHE A 159 -9.60 11.54 11.22
N PRO A 160 -8.69 12.10 12.02
CA PRO A 160 -7.79 11.31 12.86
C PRO A 160 -8.55 10.41 13.83
N ILE A 161 -8.14 9.14 13.93
CA ILE A 161 -8.60 8.20 14.95
C ILE A 161 -7.38 7.55 15.61
N GLN A 162 -7.34 7.55 16.94
CA GLN A 162 -6.32 6.82 17.67
C GLN A 162 -6.67 5.34 17.71
N ALA A 163 -5.81 4.53 17.08
CA ALA A 163 -5.85 3.09 17.15
C ALA A 163 -5.12 2.60 18.42
N GLY A 164 -5.61 1.53 19.04
CA GLY A 164 -5.02 0.97 20.25
C GLY A 164 -5.13 1.88 21.47
N ALA A 165 -6.18 2.71 21.55
CA ALA A 165 -6.41 3.60 22.69
C ALA A 165 -6.66 2.87 24.02
N ALA A 166 -7.03 1.58 23.98
CA ALA A 166 -7.11 0.71 25.16
C ALA A 166 -5.72 0.25 25.65
N CYS A 167 -4.69 0.33 24.81
CA CYS A 167 -3.33 -0.12 25.13
C CYS A 167 -2.44 1.00 25.69
N CYS A 168 -2.92 2.25 25.77
CA CYS A 168 -2.15 3.37 26.29
C CYS A 168 -3.01 4.51 26.86
N ASP A 169 -2.45 5.23 27.83
CA ASP A 169 -3.09 6.40 28.44
C ASP A 169 -2.95 7.67 27.60
N GLY A 170 -1.94 7.73 26.74
CA GLY A 170 -1.68 8.87 25.86
C GLY A 170 -2.82 9.09 24.85
N ARG A 171 -3.15 10.35 24.56
CA ARG A 171 -4.12 10.72 23.53
C ARG A 171 -3.44 11.45 22.37
N VAL A 172 -3.64 10.94 21.15
CA VAL A 172 -3.06 11.49 19.91
C VAL A 172 -4.11 11.89 18.87
N ALA A 173 -5.39 11.69 19.17
CA ALA A 173 -6.54 12.12 18.40
C ALA A 173 -7.76 12.26 19.33
N ASP A 174 -8.73 13.09 18.92
CA ASP A 174 -9.99 13.26 19.67
C ASP A 174 -10.87 12.02 19.57
N LEU A 175 -10.87 11.35 18.41
CA LEU A 175 -11.56 10.09 18.20
C LEU A 175 -10.67 8.92 18.60
N THR A 176 -11.21 7.95 19.33
CA THR A 176 -10.49 6.76 19.79
C THR A 176 -11.25 5.49 19.45
N ASP A 177 -10.51 4.44 19.11
CA ASP A 177 -11.07 3.13 18.73
C ASP A 177 -11.51 2.27 19.93
N ASN A 178 -11.42 2.76 21.17
CA ASN A 178 -11.78 2.04 22.40
C ASN A 178 -13.14 2.46 22.99
N THR A 179 -14.06 2.91 22.13
CA THR A 179 -15.43 3.32 22.51
C THR A 179 -16.45 2.47 21.77
N GLY A 180 -17.67 2.31 22.33
CA GLY A 180 -18.70 1.47 21.70
C GLY A 180 -18.25 0.02 21.55
N GLU A 181 -18.58 -0.63 20.43
CA GLU A 181 -18.08 -1.98 20.13
C GLU A 181 -16.69 -1.89 19.49
N HIS A 182 -15.70 -2.57 20.07
CA HIS A 182 -14.30 -2.43 19.65
C HIS A 182 -13.43 -3.67 19.90
N ILE A 183 -12.25 -3.66 19.26
CA ILE A 183 -11.12 -4.58 19.50
C ILE A 183 -9.80 -3.80 19.75
N SER A 184 -9.89 -2.60 20.32
CA SER A 184 -8.74 -1.69 20.54
C SER A 184 -7.58 -2.34 21.30
N ASP A 185 -7.88 -3.20 22.27
CA ASP A 185 -6.93 -3.98 23.06
C ASP A 185 -6.08 -4.95 22.22
N ARG A 186 -6.51 -5.26 20.99
CA ARG A 186 -5.83 -6.16 20.04
C ARG A 186 -4.95 -5.42 19.03
N ASN A 187 -4.73 -4.12 19.19
CA ASN A 187 -3.97 -3.29 18.24
C ASN A 187 -2.54 -3.79 17.99
N GLY A 188 -1.91 -4.44 18.98
CA GLY A 188 -0.58 -5.04 18.81
C GLY A 188 -0.49 -6.04 17.64
N ASN A 189 -1.56 -6.78 17.36
CA ASN A 189 -1.60 -7.76 16.27
C ASN A 189 -2.38 -7.25 15.05
N TYR A 190 -3.52 -6.59 15.28
CA TYR A 190 -4.42 -6.10 14.22
C TYR A 190 -3.99 -4.76 13.61
N CYS A 191 -3.12 -4.00 14.28
CA CYS A 191 -2.67 -2.70 13.85
C CYS A 191 -3.85 -1.75 13.53
N GLU A 192 -3.80 -1.02 12.42
CA GLU A 192 -4.86 -0.11 11.96
C GLU A 192 -6.22 -0.77 11.75
N LEU A 193 -6.31 -2.10 11.66
CA LEU A 193 -7.59 -2.80 11.51
C LEU A 193 -8.47 -2.66 12.76
N THR A 194 -7.93 -2.31 13.93
CA THR A 194 -8.76 -1.98 15.10
C THR A 194 -9.59 -0.72 14.87
N ALA A 195 -9.03 0.27 14.17
CA ALA A 195 -9.78 1.45 13.72
C ALA A 195 -10.81 1.08 12.64
N LEU A 196 -10.46 0.21 11.68
CA LEU A 196 -11.42 -0.28 10.68
C LEU A 196 -12.61 -1.01 11.33
N TYR A 197 -12.34 -1.88 12.31
CA TYR A 197 -13.38 -2.57 13.09
C TYR A 197 -14.30 -1.57 13.78
N TRP A 198 -13.71 -0.57 14.42
CA TRP A 198 -14.47 0.47 15.11
C TRP A 198 -15.35 1.25 14.14
N ILE A 199 -14.85 1.62 12.96
CA ILE A 199 -15.64 2.29 11.92
C ILE A 199 -16.81 1.41 11.49
N TRP A 200 -16.55 0.13 11.20
CA TRP A 200 -17.58 -0.83 10.82
C TRP A 200 -18.69 -0.89 11.87
N LYS A 201 -18.35 -1.09 13.15
CA LYS A 201 -19.33 -1.30 14.21
C LYS A 201 -20.03 -0.05 14.70
N ASN A 202 -19.38 1.11 14.64
CA ASN A 202 -19.90 2.33 15.24
C ASN A 202 -20.35 3.37 14.21
N LYS A 203 -20.11 3.15 12.92
CA LYS A 203 -20.54 4.05 11.83
C LYS A 203 -21.36 3.37 10.75
N MET A 204 -21.19 2.06 10.57
CA MET A 204 -21.86 1.34 9.48
C MET A 204 -22.99 0.44 9.99
N ASP A 205 -22.70 -0.43 10.95
CA ASP A 205 -23.59 -1.51 11.39
C ASP A 205 -24.96 -0.98 11.90
N THR A 206 -26.05 -1.58 11.42
CA THR A 206 -27.43 -1.15 11.68
C THR A 206 -27.91 -1.42 13.11
N GLY A 207 -27.15 -2.20 13.89
CA GLY A 207 -27.44 -2.50 15.30
C GLY A 207 -26.92 -1.45 16.30
N GLY A 208 -26.14 -0.45 15.84
CA GLY A 208 -25.64 0.68 16.63
C GLY A 208 -26.14 2.03 16.12
N CYS A 209 -25.49 3.12 16.56
CA CYS A 209 -25.72 4.50 16.07
C CYS A 209 -25.24 4.69 14.62
N ALA A 210 -25.66 3.83 13.69
CA ALA A 210 -25.34 3.93 12.28
C ALA A 210 -25.67 5.36 11.80
N ASP A 211 -24.67 6.07 11.31
CA ASP A 211 -24.86 7.40 10.75
C ASP A 211 -24.73 7.35 9.22
N GLY A 212 -25.49 8.17 8.51
CA GLY A 212 -25.33 8.32 7.07
C GLY A 212 -26.02 7.28 6.18
N GLU A 213 -26.02 7.57 4.88
CA GLU A 213 -26.69 6.79 3.83
C GLU A 213 -25.74 5.77 3.15
N GLU A 214 -26.29 4.73 2.51
CA GLU A 214 -25.49 3.66 1.89
C GLU A 214 -24.59 4.12 0.72
N GLY A 215 -24.92 5.24 0.09
CA GLY A 215 -24.14 5.85 -0.99
C GLY A 215 -22.99 6.76 -0.54
N GLN A 216 -22.86 6.99 0.77
CA GLN A 216 -21.78 7.80 1.34
C GLN A 216 -20.46 7.04 1.39
N TYR A 217 -19.33 7.74 1.34
CA TYR A 217 -18.01 7.11 1.33
C TYR A 217 -17.34 7.18 2.68
N TYR A 218 -16.80 6.04 3.10
CA TYR A 218 -16.05 5.88 4.34
C TYR A 218 -14.74 5.15 4.01
N GLY A 219 -13.69 5.39 4.80
CA GLY A 219 -12.40 4.79 4.50
C GLY A 219 -11.46 4.73 5.69
N LEU A 220 -10.37 3.99 5.49
CA LEU A 220 -9.24 3.89 6.41
C LEU A 220 -7.97 4.31 5.66
N CYS A 221 -7.11 5.09 6.32
CA CYS A 221 -5.74 5.30 5.89
C CYS A 221 -4.78 5.35 7.09
N GLN A 222 -3.47 5.25 6.82
CA GLN A 222 -2.44 5.34 7.85
C GLN A 222 -1.99 6.79 8.04
N TYR A 223 -1.46 7.14 9.22
CA TYR A 223 -0.94 8.49 9.49
C TYR A 223 0.12 8.97 8.48
N ARG A 224 0.88 8.05 7.88
CA ARG A 224 1.87 8.33 6.83
C ARG A 224 1.40 8.00 5.43
N ARG A 225 0.32 7.26 5.23
CA ARG A 225 -0.09 6.76 3.91
C ARG A 225 -1.58 6.92 3.72
N GLY A 226 -1.95 7.74 2.73
CA GLY A 226 -3.35 7.93 2.37
C GLY A 226 -3.48 8.62 1.02
N PHE A 227 -4.73 8.76 0.57
CA PHE A 227 -5.01 9.49 -0.66
C PHE A 227 -4.86 11.00 -0.45
N ASP A 228 -4.44 11.67 -1.51
CA ASP A 228 -4.39 13.12 -1.63
C ASP A 228 -5.40 13.52 -2.72
N LEU A 229 -6.69 13.48 -2.37
CA LEU A 229 -7.79 13.68 -3.31
C LEU A 229 -8.11 15.17 -3.41
N ALA A 230 -8.03 15.72 -4.62
CA ALA A 230 -8.52 17.06 -4.92
C ALA A 230 -10.06 17.07 -5.04
N GLU A 231 -10.65 18.26 -5.10
CA GLU A 231 -12.08 18.44 -5.28
C GLU A 231 -12.62 17.68 -6.51
N ASP A 232 -11.94 17.80 -7.65
CA ASP A 232 -12.29 17.08 -8.86
C ASP A 232 -12.22 15.55 -8.68
N ASP A 233 -11.32 15.03 -7.84
CA ASP A 233 -11.24 13.59 -7.55
C ASP A 233 -12.46 13.12 -6.75
N LEU A 234 -12.92 13.92 -5.79
CA LEU A 234 -14.14 13.63 -5.03
C LEU A 234 -15.38 13.69 -5.91
N LEU A 235 -15.48 14.68 -6.79
CA LEU A 235 -16.58 14.83 -7.76
C LEU A 235 -16.66 13.66 -8.76
N ARG A 236 -15.58 12.90 -8.95
CA ARG A 236 -15.59 11.70 -9.81
C ARG A 236 -16.25 10.49 -9.14
N LEU A 237 -16.51 10.50 -7.83
CA LEU A 237 -16.96 9.29 -7.14
C LEU A 237 -18.43 8.94 -7.44
N SER A 238 -19.38 9.77 -6.97
CA SER A 238 -20.81 9.43 -7.03
C SER A 238 -21.37 9.39 -8.45
N ASP A 239 -20.96 10.32 -9.33
CA ASP A 239 -21.49 10.42 -10.69
C ASP A 239 -21.00 9.33 -11.63
N ASN A 240 -19.89 8.68 -11.29
CA ASN A 240 -19.38 7.52 -12.02
C ASN A 240 -19.66 6.20 -11.31
N ASP A 241 -20.52 6.21 -10.28
CA ASP A 241 -20.89 5.03 -9.51
C ASP A 241 -19.66 4.26 -8.94
N VAL A 242 -18.60 4.96 -8.53
CA VAL A 242 -17.39 4.33 -7.97
C VAL A 242 -17.74 3.60 -6.69
N ASP A 243 -17.42 2.31 -6.59
CA ASP A 243 -17.69 1.49 -5.40
C ASP A 243 -16.57 1.60 -4.37
N ALA A 244 -15.32 1.57 -4.84
CA ALA A 244 -14.14 1.71 -4.00
C ALA A 244 -12.97 2.38 -4.74
N VAL A 245 -12.16 3.12 -3.99
CA VAL A 245 -10.87 3.65 -4.38
C VAL A 245 -9.80 2.94 -3.56
N LEU A 246 -8.87 2.28 -4.25
CA LEU A 246 -7.71 1.60 -3.66
C LEU A 246 -6.40 2.24 -4.12
N PRO A 247 -5.30 2.10 -3.37
CA PRO A 247 -3.98 2.40 -3.88
C PRO A 247 -3.66 1.62 -5.15
N TYR A 248 -2.83 2.16 -6.03
CA TYR A 248 -2.15 1.30 -7.00
C TYR A 248 -1.41 0.18 -6.26
N PRO A 249 -1.63 -1.09 -6.64
CA PRO A 249 -1.02 -2.21 -5.95
C PRO A 249 0.47 -2.28 -6.25
N LEU A 250 1.28 -2.74 -5.30
CA LEU A 250 2.70 -2.95 -5.54
C LEU A 250 2.95 -4.30 -6.20
N PRO A 251 3.89 -4.36 -7.17
CA PRO A 251 4.32 -5.62 -7.75
C PRO A 251 5.27 -6.37 -6.81
N TYR A 252 5.16 -7.70 -6.81
CA TYR A 252 6.01 -8.66 -6.10
C TYR A 252 6.54 -9.71 -7.09
N GLU A 253 7.69 -10.30 -6.77
CA GLU A 253 8.29 -11.38 -7.53
C GLU A 253 8.66 -12.58 -6.63
N PRO A 254 8.42 -13.82 -7.09
CA PRO A 254 7.78 -14.16 -8.37
C PRO A 254 6.28 -13.79 -8.42
N ASP A 255 5.65 -13.68 -7.26
CA ASP A 255 4.22 -13.37 -7.07
C ASP A 255 4.00 -12.84 -5.64
N ILE A 256 2.74 -12.66 -5.22
CA ILE A 256 2.43 -12.12 -3.89
C ILE A 256 2.75 -13.08 -2.73
N HIS A 257 3.15 -14.35 -2.99
CA HIS A 257 3.63 -15.23 -1.94
C HIS A 257 4.85 -14.63 -1.22
N ALA A 258 5.70 -13.89 -1.93
CA ALA A 258 6.86 -13.21 -1.33
C ALA A 258 6.49 -12.24 -0.18
N HIS A 259 5.25 -11.73 -0.12
CA HIS A 259 4.80 -10.89 0.97
C HIS A 259 4.61 -11.67 2.27
N HIS A 260 3.87 -12.79 2.23
CA HIS A 260 3.60 -13.56 3.45
C HIS A 260 4.85 -14.26 3.96
N GLU A 261 5.69 -14.83 3.09
CA GLU A 261 6.97 -15.47 3.49
C GLU A 261 7.87 -14.51 4.29
N ARG A 262 7.79 -13.21 3.99
CA ARG A 262 8.60 -12.18 4.65
C ARG A 262 8.09 -11.79 6.03
N TYR A 263 6.78 -11.82 6.25
CA TYR A 263 6.16 -11.16 7.41
C TYR A 263 5.30 -12.08 8.27
N ILE A 264 4.93 -13.26 7.78
CA ILE A 264 3.98 -14.18 8.39
C ILE A 264 4.67 -15.53 8.57
N LYS A 265 4.59 -16.11 9.77
CA LYS A 265 5.12 -17.45 10.04
C LYS A 265 4.23 -18.48 9.35
N GLU A 266 4.84 -19.56 8.88
CA GLU A 266 4.12 -20.63 8.19
C GLU A 266 2.93 -21.18 8.99
N ALA A 267 3.09 -21.36 10.30
CA ALA A 267 1.99 -21.83 11.15
C ALA A 267 0.78 -20.87 11.19
N ASP A 268 1.04 -19.56 11.22
CA ASP A 268 -0.03 -18.54 11.15
C ASP A 268 -0.64 -18.49 9.75
N TRP A 269 0.16 -18.70 8.70
CA TRP A 269 -0.33 -18.79 7.33
C TRP A 269 -1.28 -19.97 7.13
N GLN A 270 -0.93 -21.15 7.65
CA GLN A 270 -1.81 -22.32 7.63
C GLN A 270 -3.11 -22.08 8.42
N ALA A 271 -3.03 -21.35 9.55
CA ALA A 271 -4.22 -20.94 10.30
C ALA A 271 -5.14 -20.02 9.47
N LEU A 272 -4.58 -19.12 8.66
CA LEU A 272 -5.37 -18.30 7.73
C LEU A 272 -6.05 -19.14 6.65
N LEU A 273 -5.33 -20.06 6.02
CA LEU A 273 -5.87 -20.94 4.98
C LEU A 273 -7.00 -21.81 5.54
N GLN A 274 -6.83 -22.35 6.75
CA GLN A 274 -7.88 -23.10 7.44
C GLN A 274 -9.11 -22.23 7.72
N ALA A 275 -8.93 -21.04 8.32
CA ALA A 275 -10.02 -20.11 8.60
C ALA A 275 -10.81 -19.73 7.34
N LEU A 276 -10.11 -19.46 6.23
CA LEU A 276 -10.71 -19.11 4.96
C LEU A 276 -11.51 -20.29 4.37
N SER A 277 -10.97 -21.50 4.43
CA SER A 277 -11.65 -22.72 3.96
C SER A 277 -12.93 -23.02 4.76
N GLU A 278 -12.88 -22.86 6.08
CA GLU A 278 -14.01 -23.10 6.98
C GLU A 278 -15.14 -22.09 6.78
N LEU A 279 -14.81 -20.80 6.62
CA LEU A 279 -15.79 -19.71 6.65
C LEU A 279 -16.21 -19.23 5.25
N GLN A 280 -15.33 -19.32 4.26
CA GLN A 280 -15.49 -18.70 2.94
C GLN A 280 -14.91 -19.60 1.83
N PRO A 281 -15.46 -20.83 1.64
CA PRO A 281 -14.87 -21.83 0.75
C PRO A 281 -14.72 -21.37 -0.71
N THR A 282 -15.63 -20.53 -1.21
CA THR A 282 -15.53 -19.96 -2.57
C THR A 282 -14.37 -18.96 -2.73
N TYR A 283 -13.97 -18.30 -1.64
CA TYR A 283 -12.77 -17.46 -1.63
C TYR A 283 -11.51 -18.32 -1.47
N ALA A 284 -11.56 -19.37 -0.64
CA ALA A 284 -10.46 -20.32 -0.51
C ALA A 284 -10.11 -20.98 -1.86
N GLU A 285 -11.11 -21.35 -2.67
CA GLU A 285 -10.92 -21.89 -4.02
C GLU A 285 -10.20 -20.92 -4.96
N ALA A 286 -10.55 -19.63 -4.91
CA ALA A 286 -9.94 -18.60 -5.76
C ALA A 286 -8.57 -18.12 -5.24
N PHE A 287 -8.24 -18.41 -3.98
CA PHE A 287 -7.09 -17.82 -3.31
C PHE A 287 -5.74 -18.19 -3.97
N PRO A 288 -5.47 -19.45 -4.38
CA PRO A 288 -4.21 -19.81 -5.04
C PRO A 288 -3.95 -19.03 -6.33
N GLU A 289 -4.98 -18.79 -7.15
CA GLU A 289 -4.83 -18.01 -8.39
C GLU A 289 -4.46 -16.55 -8.09
N ILE A 290 -5.13 -15.95 -7.09
CA ILE A 290 -4.86 -14.56 -6.67
C ILE A 290 -3.51 -14.45 -5.95
N LEU A 291 -3.07 -15.49 -5.26
CA LEU A 291 -1.73 -15.54 -4.66
C LEU A 291 -0.62 -15.73 -5.69
N GLY A 292 -0.90 -16.44 -6.78
CA GLY A 292 0.05 -16.67 -7.87
C GLY A 292 0.22 -15.48 -8.82
N GLN A 293 -0.53 -14.39 -8.67
CA GLN A 293 -0.30 -13.16 -9.43
C GLN A 293 0.59 -12.17 -8.67
N ARG A 294 0.97 -11.04 -9.31
CA ARG A 294 2.08 -10.18 -8.87
C ARG A 294 1.69 -8.93 -8.08
N TYR A 295 0.42 -8.54 -7.99
CA TYR A 295 -0.03 -7.27 -7.45
C TYR A 295 -0.72 -7.43 -6.09
N LEU A 296 -0.24 -6.70 -5.08
CA LEU A 296 -0.83 -6.67 -3.73
C LEU A 296 -1.30 -5.26 -3.40
N TYR A 297 -2.51 -5.13 -2.83
CA TYR A 297 -2.93 -3.87 -2.20
C TYR A 297 -2.32 -3.79 -0.80
N ASN A 298 -1.31 -2.92 -0.68
CA ASN A 298 -0.62 -2.72 0.58
C ASN A 298 -1.32 -1.71 1.50
N TYR A 299 -0.96 -1.79 2.78
CA TYR A 299 -1.20 -0.76 3.81
C TYR A 299 -2.62 -0.62 4.36
N ASN A 300 -3.55 -1.49 4.00
CA ASN A 300 -4.95 -1.43 4.45
C ASN A 300 -5.60 -0.05 4.19
N VAL A 301 -5.25 0.59 3.07
CA VAL A 301 -5.76 1.90 2.69
C VAL A 301 -6.93 1.72 1.72
N ILE A 302 -8.10 2.20 2.12
CA ILE A 302 -9.33 2.02 1.36
C ILE A 302 -10.26 3.22 1.53
N LEU A 303 -10.92 3.64 0.45
CA LEU A 303 -12.10 4.48 0.49
C LEU A 303 -13.21 3.77 -0.28
N ALA A 304 -14.37 3.53 0.32
CA ALA A 304 -15.44 2.81 -0.36
C ALA A 304 -16.81 3.32 0.06
N LYS A 305 -17.82 3.05 -0.77
CA LYS A 305 -19.22 3.27 -0.38
C LYS A 305 -19.50 2.51 0.92
N LYS A 306 -20.34 3.08 1.78
CA LYS A 306 -20.72 2.51 3.08
C LYS A 306 -21.14 1.04 2.97
N ARG A 307 -21.99 0.70 1.99
CA ARG A 307 -22.40 -0.70 1.74
C ARG A 307 -21.23 -1.62 1.44
N VAL A 308 -20.29 -1.18 0.60
CA VAL A 308 -19.15 -1.98 0.15
C VAL A 308 -18.16 -2.19 1.29
N LEU A 309 -17.87 -1.14 2.05
CA LEU A 309 -16.96 -1.23 3.19
C LEU A 309 -17.53 -2.11 4.31
N ARG A 310 -18.85 -2.04 4.54
CA ARG A 310 -19.58 -2.91 5.46
C ARG A 310 -19.50 -4.38 5.03
N GLU A 311 -19.87 -4.69 3.79
CA GLU A 311 -19.78 -6.06 3.22
C GLU A 311 -18.35 -6.62 3.32
N TYR A 312 -17.34 -5.78 3.06
CA TYR A 312 -15.94 -6.16 3.21
C TYR A 312 -15.58 -6.47 4.67
N CYS A 313 -15.99 -5.65 5.63
CA CYS A 313 -15.70 -5.88 7.04
C CYS A 313 -16.44 -7.12 7.60
N GLU A 314 -17.69 -7.33 7.20
CA GLU A 314 -18.48 -8.53 7.52
C GLU A 314 -17.81 -9.81 7.03
N TRP A 315 -17.11 -9.75 5.89
CA TRP A 315 -16.31 -10.86 5.38
C TRP A 315 -14.94 -10.98 6.08
N LEU A 316 -14.23 -9.88 6.27
CA LEU A 316 -12.84 -9.83 6.75
C LEU A 316 -12.70 -10.28 8.21
N PHE A 317 -13.48 -9.68 9.11
CA PHE A 317 -13.23 -9.84 10.55
C PHE A 317 -13.55 -11.24 11.10
N PRO A 318 -14.59 -11.97 10.63
CA PRO A 318 -14.76 -13.37 11.00
C PRO A 318 -13.56 -14.24 10.64
N ILE A 319 -12.96 -14.03 9.46
CA ILE A 319 -11.75 -14.75 9.03
C ILE A 319 -10.60 -14.44 9.97
N LEU A 320 -10.30 -13.16 10.21
CA LEU A 320 -9.20 -12.75 11.10
C LEU A 320 -9.35 -13.29 12.52
N ARG A 321 -10.57 -13.22 13.09
CA ARG A 321 -10.84 -13.79 14.42
C ARG A 321 -10.61 -15.29 14.45
N ARG A 322 -11.06 -16.01 13.42
CA ARG A 322 -10.87 -17.45 13.33
C ARG A 322 -9.39 -17.81 13.17
N THR A 323 -8.63 -17.03 12.40
CA THR A 323 -7.18 -17.17 12.30
C THR A 323 -6.51 -16.95 13.65
N GLU A 324 -6.89 -15.90 14.38
CA GLU A 324 -6.37 -15.63 15.74
C GLU A 324 -6.65 -16.78 16.72
N GLU A 325 -7.81 -17.43 16.64
CA GLU A 325 -8.15 -18.59 17.48
C GLU A 325 -7.28 -19.82 17.22
N LEU A 326 -6.89 -20.01 15.95
CA LEU A 326 -6.07 -21.12 15.45
C LEU A 326 -4.57 -20.87 15.61
N SER A 327 -4.14 -19.61 15.60
CA SER A 327 -2.74 -19.20 15.78
C SER A 327 -2.22 -19.46 17.19
N ALA A 328 -0.91 -19.75 17.28
CA ALA A 328 -0.18 -19.91 18.54
C ALA A 328 1.19 -19.21 18.46
N PRO A 329 1.61 -18.44 19.48
CA PRO A 329 0.88 -18.11 20.71
C PRO A 329 -0.30 -17.14 20.45
N LYS A 330 -1.16 -16.92 21.45
CA LYS A 330 -2.43 -16.18 21.26
C LYS A 330 -2.35 -14.73 21.71
N GLY A 331 -2.99 -13.83 20.95
CA GLY A 331 -3.24 -12.43 21.34
C GLY A 331 -2.04 -11.74 22.01
N SER A 332 -2.23 -11.31 23.26
CA SER A 332 -1.23 -10.57 24.04
C SER A 332 0.05 -11.35 24.39
N GLU A 333 0.11 -12.66 24.15
CA GLU A 333 1.33 -13.48 24.31
C GLU A 333 2.37 -13.21 23.20
N ARG A 334 2.01 -12.43 22.18
CA ARG A 334 2.88 -12.00 21.07
C ARG A 334 2.69 -10.53 20.73
N SER A 335 3.74 -9.95 20.15
CA SER A 335 3.80 -8.53 19.77
C SER A 335 4.04 -8.30 18.28
N ASP A 336 3.94 -9.35 17.46
CA ASP A 336 4.06 -9.24 16.01
C ASP A 336 2.72 -8.86 15.35
N ARG A 337 2.84 -8.27 14.15
CA ARG A 337 1.76 -7.60 13.42
C ARG A 337 1.07 -8.52 12.41
N TYR A 338 1.07 -9.82 12.66
CA TYR A 338 0.75 -10.84 11.65
C TYR A 338 -0.66 -10.67 11.06
N LEU A 339 -1.67 -10.34 11.89
CA LEU A 339 -3.04 -10.11 11.42
C LEU A 339 -3.16 -8.81 10.59
N GLY A 340 -2.38 -7.79 10.91
CA GLY A 340 -2.26 -6.59 10.07
C GLY A 340 -1.75 -6.91 8.66
N TYR A 341 -0.73 -7.76 8.55
CA TYR A 341 -0.20 -8.23 7.26
C TYR A 341 -1.16 -9.17 6.51
N MET A 342 -1.88 -10.03 7.25
CA MET A 342 -2.96 -10.84 6.66
C MET A 342 -4.11 -9.98 6.14
N GLY A 343 -4.39 -8.85 6.79
CA GLY A 343 -5.34 -7.84 6.32
C GLY A 343 -5.03 -7.38 4.89
N GLU A 344 -3.78 -7.05 4.57
CA GLU A 344 -3.36 -6.62 3.23
C GLU A 344 -3.60 -7.72 2.18
N THR A 345 -3.29 -8.98 2.53
CA THR A 345 -3.53 -10.14 1.67
C THR A 345 -5.03 -10.40 1.47
N LEU A 346 -5.83 -10.30 2.53
CA LEU A 346 -7.28 -10.51 2.48
C LEU A 346 -8.02 -9.38 1.76
N GLU A 347 -7.57 -8.13 1.90
CA GLU A 347 -8.03 -7.00 1.08
C GLU A 347 -7.81 -7.28 -0.40
N THR A 348 -6.60 -7.72 -0.75
CA THR A 348 -6.24 -8.12 -2.12
C THR A 348 -7.16 -9.22 -2.64
N LEU A 349 -7.35 -10.29 -1.86
CA LEU A 349 -8.25 -11.38 -2.20
C LEU A 349 -9.68 -10.88 -2.43
N TYR A 350 -10.23 -10.09 -1.51
CA TYR A 350 -11.61 -9.62 -1.59
C TYR A 350 -11.86 -8.79 -2.85
N PHE A 351 -11.05 -7.75 -3.09
CA PHE A 351 -11.29 -6.82 -4.19
C PHE A 351 -10.95 -7.44 -5.55
N MET A 352 -9.95 -8.32 -5.64
CA MET A 352 -9.66 -9.02 -6.89
C MET A 352 -10.74 -10.05 -7.23
N LYS A 353 -11.22 -10.83 -6.26
CA LYS A 353 -12.31 -11.80 -6.48
C LYS A 353 -13.62 -11.12 -6.87
N ASN A 354 -13.86 -9.89 -6.41
CA ASN A 354 -15.06 -9.12 -6.70
C ASN A 354 -14.90 -8.09 -7.84
N ALA A 355 -13.79 -8.11 -8.59
CA ALA A 355 -13.49 -7.09 -9.62
C ALA A 355 -14.54 -7.01 -10.75
N GLY A 356 -15.28 -8.10 -11.02
CA GLY A 356 -16.38 -8.10 -11.98
C GLY A 356 -17.72 -7.57 -11.43
N ARG A 357 -17.84 -7.42 -10.11
CA ARG A 357 -19.04 -6.93 -9.42
C ARG A 357 -18.90 -5.48 -8.95
N LEU A 358 -17.68 -5.07 -8.60
CA LEU A 358 -17.40 -3.77 -8.00
C LEU A 358 -16.70 -2.85 -8.99
N ASN A 359 -17.18 -1.62 -9.10
CA ASN A 359 -16.50 -0.54 -9.81
C ASN A 359 -15.34 0.01 -8.95
N VAL A 360 -14.20 -0.69 -9.00
CA VAL A 360 -12.98 -0.31 -8.27
C VAL A 360 -12.08 0.55 -9.15
N VAL A 361 -11.69 1.71 -8.63
CA VAL A 361 -10.69 2.59 -9.25
C VAL A 361 -9.50 2.81 -8.33
N HIS A 362 -8.43 3.38 -8.88
CA HIS A 362 -7.13 3.43 -8.22
C HIS A 362 -6.57 4.84 -8.12
N GLY A 363 -5.92 5.10 -6.99
CA GLY A 363 -5.26 6.37 -6.69
C GLY A 363 -3.83 6.17 -6.22
N ALA A 364 -3.02 7.22 -6.34
CA ALA A 364 -1.69 7.20 -5.73
C ALA A 364 -1.80 7.31 -4.20
N CYS A 365 -1.05 6.48 -3.49
CA CYS A 365 -1.00 6.51 -2.03
C CYS A 365 0.19 7.38 -1.58
N ARG A 366 -0.10 8.56 -1.04
CA ARG A 366 0.90 9.54 -0.65
C ARG A 366 1.58 9.15 0.64
N LEU A 367 2.90 9.05 0.60
CA LEU A 367 3.73 8.90 1.79
C LEU A 367 4.05 10.28 2.39
N ARG A 368 3.64 10.52 3.64
CA ARG A 368 3.91 11.76 4.38
C ARG A 368 5.23 11.64 5.14
N VAL A 369 6.06 12.67 5.00
CA VAL A 369 7.42 12.73 5.56
C VAL A 369 7.43 13.46 6.89
#